data_AF-A0A5J4Q778-F1
#
_entry.id   AF-A0A5J4Q778-F1
#
_cell.length_a   1.000
_cell.length_b   1.000
_cell.length_c   1.000
_cell.angle_alpha   90.00
_cell.angle_beta   90.00
_cell.angle_gamma   90.00
#
_symmetry.space_group_name_H-M   'P 1'
#
loop_
_entity.id
_entity.type
_entity.pdbx_description
1 polymer ?
#
loop_
_entity_poly.entity_id
_entity_poly.type
_entity_poly.pdbx_seq_one_letter_code
_entity_poly.pdbx_strand_id
1 'polypeptide(L)'
;MYPQSVCEKDKLCFDDLVHQTKADCPCLLKGDPRAGDICPSYCKSKAELTVNCICELESSSYPQATCERDRLCIVDLIHQSTANCPCLNTNDPRGESICKQTEIDPSDPDPSDPVIPDPSEKDPETEQEQGSISKQDEDDESKKKESRISIIIWIIFAVFISLAIVIVGILLFIIIRLRNKKKSNP
;
A
#
# COMPACT_ATOMS: atom_id res chain seq x y z
N MET A 1 -25.05 -24.32 8.33
CA MET A 1 -24.24 -25.17 9.22
C MET A 1 -22.89 -25.38 8.55
N TYR A 2 -21.79 -25.19 9.28
CA TYR A 2 -20.44 -25.35 8.72
C TYR A 2 -20.05 -26.85 8.80
N PRO A 3 -19.49 -27.48 7.74
CA PRO A 3 -19.33 -28.94 7.71
C PRO A 3 -18.19 -29.43 8.59
N GLN A 4 -18.42 -30.55 9.30
CA GLN A 4 -17.41 -31.16 10.19
C GLN A 4 -16.09 -31.47 9.47
N SER A 5 -16.14 -31.99 8.24
CA SER A 5 -14.96 -32.32 7.44
C SER A 5 -14.17 -31.11 6.94
N VAL A 6 -14.73 -29.90 7.01
CA VAL A 6 -13.98 -28.65 6.80
C VAL A 6 -13.37 -28.19 8.13
N CYS A 7 -14.13 -28.29 9.23
CA CYS A 7 -13.63 -28.00 10.58
C CYS A 7 -12.38 -28.81 10.95
N GLU A 8 -12.37 -30.10 10.62
CA GLU A 8 -11.25 -31.00 10.86
C GLU A 8 -10.00 -30.64 10.04
N LYS A 9 -10.17 -30.07 8.83
CA LYS A 9 -9.06 -29.55 8.01
C LYS A 9 -8.56 -28.21 8.50
N ASP A 10 -9.45 -27.23 8.69
CA ASP A 10 -9.09 -25.89 9.14
C ASP A 10 -8.38 -25.93 10.50
N LYS A 11 -8.73 -26.91 11.36
CA LYS A 11 -8.00 -27.21 12.59
C LYS A 11 -6.55 -27.67 12.33
N LEU A 12 -6.31 -28.60 11.40
CA LEU A 12 -4.95 -29.05 11.05
C LEU A 12 -4.10 -27.91 10.48
N CYS A 13 -4.72 -26.98 9.74
CA CYS A 13 -4.05 -25.77 9.26
C CYS A 13 -3.64 -24.78 10.38
N PHE A 14 -4.15 -24.97 11.59
CA PHE A 14 -3.80 -24.16 12.78
C PHE A 14 -2.86 -24.90 13.73
N ASP A 15 -3.18 -26.15 14.08
CA ASP A 15 -2.43 -26.94 15.07
C ASP A 15 -1.15 -27.59 14.50
N ASP A 16 -1.13 -27.95 13.20
CA ASP A 16 -0.10 -28.83 12.61
C ASP A 16 0.31 -28.41 11.18
N LEU A 17 0.29 -27.10 10.90
CA LEU A 17 0.45 -26.54 9.55
C LEU A 17 1.69 -27.06 8.79
N VAL A 18 2.79 -27.33 9.49
CA VAL A 18 4.07 -27.75 8.90
C VAL A 18 4.00 -29.08 8.13
N HIS A 19 3.11 -30.00 8.52
CA HIS A 19 2.91 -31.28 7.82
C HIS A 19 1.83 -31.23 6.74
N GLN A 20 1.16 -30.09 6.54
CA GLN A 20 0.01 -29.98 5.64
C GLN A 20 0.41 -29.55 4.22
N THR A 21 -0.28 -30.10 3.22
CA THR A 21 -0.08 -29.74 1.82
C THR A 21 -0.63 -28.33 1.50
N LYS A 22 -0.15 -27.71 0.42
CA LYS A 22 -0.73 -26.45 -0.09
C LYS A 22 -2.17 -26.57 -0.61
N ALA A 23 -2.68 -27.79 -0.80
CA ALA A 23 -4.03 -28.06 -1.30
C ALA A 23 -5.05 -28.22 -0.15
N ASP A 24 -4.59 -28.69 1.01
CA ASP A 24 -5.40 -28.77 2.24
C ASP A 24 -5.31 -27.48 3.05
N CYS A 25 -4.10 -26.91 3.17
CA CYS A 25 -3.82 -25.68 3.90
C CYS A 25 -3.02 -24.72 3.01
N PRO A 26 -3.66 -23.68 2.43
CA PRO A 26 -3.00 -22.67 1.60
C PRO A 26 -1.78 -22.04 2.27
N CYS A 27 -0.84 -21.55 1.45
CA CYS A 27 0.37 -20.88 1.95
C CYS A 27 0.02 -19.52 2.59
N LEU A 28 0.53 -19.27 3.80
CA LEU A 28 0.32 -17.98 4.47
C LEU A 28 1.13 -16.87 3.79
N LEU A 29 0.59 -15.65 3.78
CA LEU A 29 1.28 -14.46 3.24
C LEU A 29 2.35 -13.88 4.19
N LYS A 30 2.51 -14.46 5.39
CA LYS A 30 3.51 -14.08 6.38
C LYS A 30 3.89 -15.30 7.23
N GLY A 31 5.19 -15.52 7.43
CA GLY A 31 5.70 -16.49 8.40
C GLY A 31 5.22 -17.94 8.27
N ASP A 32 4.82 -18.41 7.08
CA ASP A 32 4.49 -19.83 6.86
C ASP A 32 5.73 -20.70 7.17
N PRO A 33 5.64 -21.69 8.07
CA PRO A 33 6.78 -22.54 8.44
C PRO A 33 7.26 -23.43 7.28
N ARG A 34 6.51 -23.52 6.17
CA ARG A 34 6.84 -24.28 4.96
C ARG A 34 7.41 -23.42 3.82
N ALA A 35 7.62 -22.12 4.05
CA ALA A 35 8.13 -21.19 3.03
C ALA A 35 9.59 -21.52 2.66
N GLY A 36 9.81 -21.83 1.38
CA GLY A 36 11.09 -22.32 0.84
C GLY A 36 11.03 -23.75 0.30
N ASP A 37 10.13 -24.59 0.83
CA ASP A 37 9.92 -25.99 0.39
C ASP A 37 8.54 -26.18 -0.29
N ILE A 38 7.47 -26.27 0.50
CA ILE A 38 6.10 -26.54 0.00
C ILE A 38 5.46 -25.23 -0.50
N CYS A 39 5.81 -24.12 0.14
CA CYS A 39 5.32 -22.78 -0.15
C CYS A 39 6.43 -21.90 -0.72
N PRO A 40 6.10 -20.91 -1.59
CA PRO A 40 7.09 -19.96 -2.09
C PRO A 40 7.86 -19.27 -0.95
N SER A 41 9.14 -19.00 -1.17
CA SER A 41 9.93 -18.19 -0.24
C SER A 41 9.46 -16.73 -0.24
N TYR A 42 9.61 -16.05 0.90
CA TYR A 42 9.35 -14.62 0.98
C TYR A 42 10.53 -13.82 0.42
N CYS A 43 10.26 -12.84 -0.44
CA CYS A 43 11.27 -11.90 -0.90
C CYS A 43 11.76 -11.05 0.29
N LYS A 44 13.06 -11.07 0.60
CA LYS A 44 13.61 -10.37 1.79
C LYS A 44 14.24 -9.00 1.51
N SER A 45 14.67 -8.77 0.27
CA SER A 45 15.17 -7.47 -0.21
C SER A 45 14.99 -7.35 -1.73
N LYS A 46 15.19 -6.15 -2.28
CA LYS A 46 15.23 -5.92 -3.74
C LYS A 46 16.41 -6.64 -4.43
N ALA A 47 17.48 -6.96 -3.69
CA ALA A 47 18.65 -7.66 -4.23
C ALA A 47 18.42 -9.19 -4.31
N GLU A 48 17.58 -9.74 -3.43
CA GLU A 48 17.18 -11.16 -3.40
C GLU A 48 15.84 -11.41 -4.13
N LEU A 49 15.29 -10.39 -4.78
CA LEU A 49 14.01 -10.46 -5.46
C LEU A 49 14.09 -11.36 -6.71
N THR A 50 13.20 -12.35 -6.78
CA THR A 50 13.10 -13.27 -7.90
C THR A 50 11.63 -13.43 -8.32
N VAL A 51 11.40 -13.93 -9.54
CA VAL A 51 10.04 -14.21 -10.05
C VAL A 51 9.27 -15.22 -9.19
N ASN A 52 10.00 -16.10 -8.48
CA ASN A 52 9.46 -17.21 -7.70
C ASN A 52 9.11 -16.86 -6.25
N CYS A 53 9.67 -15.78 -5.68
CA CYS A 53 9.36 -15.38 -4.32
C CYS A 53 8.05 -14.56 -4.25
N ILE A 54 7.44 -14.55 -3.07
CA ILE A 54 6.22 -13.79 -2.76
C ILE A 54 6.51 -12.65 -1.79
N CYS A 55 5.71 -11.58 -1.86
CA CYS A 55 5.85 -10.41 -0.99
C CYS A 55 5.19 -10.67 0.36
N GLU A 56 5.94 -10.47 1.44
CA GLU A 56 5.49 -10.79 2.79
C GLU A 56 4.63 -9.67 3.41
N LEU A 57 3.43 -10.05 3.86
CA LEU A 57 2.44 -9.16 4.47
C LEU A 57 2.98 -8.57 5.79
N GLU A 58 2.85 -7.25 5.96
CA GLU A 58 3.38 -6.50 7.09
C GLU A 58 4.90 -6.75 7.34
N SER A 59 5.67 -6.92 6.26
CA SER A 59 7.14 -7.01 6.30
C SER A 59 7.78 -5.66 6.66
N SER A 60 8.68 -5.66 7.64
CA SER A 60 9.37 -4.45 8.12
C SER A 60 10.64 -4.11 7.34
N SER A 61 11.39 -5.11 6.86
CA SER A 61 12.62 -4.90 6.08
C SER A 61 12.34 -4.61 4.61
N TYR A 62 11.26 -5.16 4.07
CA TYR A 62 10.88 -5.01 2.67
C TYR A 62 9.35 -4.98 2.53
N PRO A 63 8.71 -3.81 2.76
CA PRO A 63 7.26 -3.68 2.83
C PRO A 63 6.56 -4.17 1.56
N GLN A 64 5.42 -4.86 1.74
CA GLN A 64 4.70 -5.55 0.66
C GLN A 64 4.51 -4.70 -0.60
N ALA A 65 3.96 -3.48 -0.46
CA ALA A 65 3.71 -2.58 -1.59
C ALA A 65 4.98 -2.10 -2.33
N THR A 66 6.17 -2.24 -1.73
CA THR A 66 7.45 -1.98 -2.41
C THR A 66 8.01 -3.25 -3.05
N CYS A 67 7.88 -4.40 -2.39
CA CYS A 67 8.18 -5.69 -3.01
C CYS A 67 7.33 -5.96 -4.27
N GLU A 68 6.02 -5.71 -4.21
CA GLU A 68 5.10 -5.91 -5.34
C GLU A 68 5.45 -5.00 -6.51
N ARG A 69 5.79 -3.74 -6.22
CA ARG A 69 6.28 -2.76 -7.21
C ARG A 69 7.56 -3.23 -7.90
N ASP A 70 8.57 -3.58 -7.11
CA ASP A 70 9.84 -4.06 -7.65
C ASP A 70 9.67 -5.38 -8.43
N ARG A 71 8.73 -6.24 -8.02
CA ARG A 71 8.42 -7.51 -8.68
C ARG A 71 7.84 -7.28 -10.08
N LEU A 72 7.00 -6.27 -10.28
CA LEU A 72 6.52 -5.86 -11.61
C LEU A 72 7.68 -5.45 -12.53
N CYS A 73 8.75 -4.84 -12.01
CA CYS A 73 9.95 -4.52 -12.78
C CYS A 73 10.71 -5.75 -13.30
N ILE A 74 10.42 -6.96 -12.78
CA ILE A 74 10.99 -8.22 -13.27
C ILE A 74 9.98 -8.99 -14.13
N VAL A 75 8.71 -9.08 -13.72
CA VAL A 75 7.72 -9.94 -14.39
C VAL A 75 6.96 -9.26 -15.54
N ASP A 76 6.89 -7.93 -15.56
CA ASP A 76 5.98 -7.17 -16.43
C ASP A 76 6.57 -5.82 -16.89
N LEU A 77 7.90 -5.73 -17.00
CA LEU A 77 8.64 -4.47 -17.22
C LEU A 77 8.10 -3.61 -18.37
N ILE A 78 7.60 -4.22 -19.45
CA ILE A 78 7.06 -3.53 -20.63
C ILE A 78 5.87 -2.61 -20.35
N HIS A 79 5.08 -2.86 -19.30
CA HIS A 79 3.94 -2.02 -18.92
C HIS A 79 4.26 -1.03 -17.78
N GLN A 80 5.53 -0.96 -17.34
CA GLN A 80 5.93 -0.15 -16.19
C GLN A 80 6.53 1.19 -16.60
N SER A 81 6.12 2.28 -15.95
CA SER A 81 6.72 3.60 -16.16
C SER A 81 8.16 3.67 -15.64
N THR A 82 8.94 4.62 -16.15
CA THR A 82 10.32 4.88 -15.71
C THR A 82 10.42 5.27 -14.23
N ALA A 83 9.39 5.95 -13.71
CA ALA A 83 9.26 6.30 -12.30
C ALA A 83 8.98 5.08 -11.39
N ASN A 84 8.33 4.04 -11.91
CA ASN A 84 8.06 2.80 -11.18
C ASN A 84 9.25 1.83 -11.24
N CYS A 85 9.83 1.72 -12.44
CA CYS A 85 10.91 0.81 -12.78
C CYS A 85 11.94 1.56 -13.62
N PRO A 86 13.14 1.89 -13.08
CA PRO A 86 14.21 2.54 -13.84
C PRO A 86 14.55 1.80 -15.14
N CYS A 87 15.11 2.52 -16.12
CA CYS A 87 15.51 1.94 -17.39
C CYS A 87 16.72 1.01 -17.23
N LEU A 88 16.70 -0.12 -17.94
CA LEU A 88 17.86 -1.01 -18.03
C LEU A 88 18.95 -0.37 -18.91
N ASN A 89 20.20 -0.41 -18.45
CA ASN A 89 21.35 0.18 -19.16
C ASN A 89 21.55 -0.39 -20.59
N THR A 90 21.03 -1.59 -20.86
CA THR A 90 21.06 -2.24 -22.18
C THR A 90 19.77 -3.02 -22.41
N ASN A 91 19.26 -2.99 -23.65
CA ASN A 91 18.12 -3.79 -24.11
C ASN A 91 16.84 -3.67 -23.23
N ASP A 92 16.52 -2.47 -22.74
CA ASP A 92 15.23 -2.26 -22.06
C ASP A 92 14.06 -2.52 -23.04
N PRO A 93 13.14 -3.44 -22.72
CA PRO A 93 12.11 -3.88 -23.67
C PRO A 93 11.02 -2.81 -23.90
N ARG A 94 11.02 -1.69 -23.16
CA ARG A 94 10.16 -0.52 -23.44
C ARG A 94 10.70 0.36 -24.56
N GLY A 95 11.97 0.19 -24.93
CA GLY A 95 12.61 0.91 -26.03
C GLY A 95 12.90 2.40 -25.75
N GLU A 96 13.46 3.05 -26.76
CA GLU A 96 14.05 4.39 -26.61
C GLU A 96 13.02 5.50 -26.38
N SER A 97 11.80 5.37 -26.89
CA SER A 97 10.71 6.34 -26.73
C SER A 97 10.26 6.52 -25.27
N ILE A 98 10.51 5.52 -24.42
CA ILE A 98 10.22 5.56 -22.97
C ILE A 98 11.49 5.86 -22.16
N CYS A 99 12.66 5.40 -22.62
CA CYS A 99 13.89 5.42 -21.83
C CYS A 99 14.95 6.48 -22.22
N LYS A 100 14.82 7.20 -23.35
CA LYS A 100 15.73 8.29 -23.71
C LYS A 100 15.06 9.66 -23.57
N GLN A 101 15.21 10.28 -22.38
CA GLN A 101 14.92 11.70 -22.15
C GLN A 101 16.01 12.42 -21.31
N THR A 102 17.27 11.94 -21.33
CA THR A 102 18.39 12.63 -20.65
C THR A 102 19.76 12.37 -21.29
N GLU A 103 19.88 12.56 -22.61
CA GLU A 103 21.18 12.85 -23.25
C GLU A 103 21.13 14.23 -23.91
N ILE A 104 20.85 15.25 -23.09
CA ILE A 104 21.35 16.61 -23.33
C ILE A 104 22.69 16.67 -22.59
N ASP A 105 23.78 16.43 -23.31
CA ASP A 105 25.13 16.60 -22.76
C ASP A 105 25.37 18.10 -22.50
N PRO A 106 25.71 18.53 -21.26
CA PRO A 106 26.05 19.93 -20.97
C PRO A 106 27.36 20.42 -21.61
N SER A 107 28.05 19.58 -22.39
CA SER A 107 29.42 19.79 -22.89
C SER A 107 29.54 20.28 -24.33
N ASP A 108 28.44 20.37 -25.11
CA ASP A 108 28.49 20.80 -26.52
C ASP A 108 28.52 22.35 -26.63
N PRO A 109 29.61 22.96 -27.15
CA PRO A 109 29.74 24.43 -27.19
C PRO A 109 29.02 25.04 -28.40
N ASP A 110 28.15 26.01 -28.12
CA ASP A 110 27.39 26.84 -29.07
C ASP A 110 28.08 27.10 -30.42
N PRO A 111 27.59 26.51 -31.53
CA PRO A 111 27.90 26.95 -32.88
C PRO A 111 27.05 28.19 -33.21
N SER A 112 27.48 29.36 -32.73
CA SER A 112 26.73 30.62 -32.91
C SER A 112 26.62 31.00 -34.39
N ASP A 113 25.43 30.82 -35.00
CA ASP A 113 25.16 31.27 -36.38
C ASP A 113 23.75 31.90 -36.51
N PRO A 114 23.62 33.24 -36.57
CA PRO A 114 22.34 33.93 -36.48
C PRO A 114 21.63 34.07 -37.84
N VAL A 115 20.53 33.33 -38.05
CA VAL A 115 19.71 33.41 -39.28
C VAL A 115 18.36 34.10 -39.04
N ILE A 116 18.27 35.33 -39.53
CA ILE A 116 17.09 36.20 -39.72
C ILE A 116 17.37 36.93 -41.05
N PRO A 117 16.46 37.10 -42.04
CA PRO A 117 15.00 37.35 -41.96
C PRO A 117 14.13 36.21 -42.57
N ASP A 118 12.81 36.31 -42.79
CA ASP A 118 11.93 37.48 -43.01
C ASP A 118 10.48 37.25 -42.50
N PRO A 119 9.67 38.29 -42.18
CA PRO A 119 8.37 38.12 -41.52
C PRO A 119 7.16 38.36 -42.44
N SER A 120 6.44 37.30 -42.82
CA SER A 120 5.00 37.35 -43.12
C SER A 120 4.39 35.95 -43.27
N GLU A 121 3.50 35.58 -42.36
CA GLU A 121 2.11 35.27 -42.73
C GLU A 121 1.18 35.51 -41.53
N LYS A 122 -0.13 35.48 -41.77
CA LYS A 122 -1.14 36.07 -40.88
C LYS A 122 -2.41 35.22 -40.89
N ASP A 123 -3.03 35.02 -39.73
CA ASP A 123 -4.31 34.32 -39.59
C ASP A 123 -5.39 34.88 -40.53
N PRO A 124 -6.34 34.02 -40.91
CA PRO A 124 -7.67 34.21 -40.33
C PRO A 124 -8.29 32.95 -39.70
N GLU A 125 -9.13 33.21 -38.71
CA GLU A 125 -9.95 32.24 -37.96
C GLU A 125 -11.00 31.55 -38.85
N THR A 126 -11.40 30.32 -38.50
CA THR A 126 -12.85 29.98 -38.38
C THR A 126 -13.10 28.90 -37.32
N GLU A 127 -14.18 29.08 -36.58
CA GLU A 127 -14.89 28.13 -35.69
C GLU A 127 -15.47 26.91 -36.47
N GLN A 128 -16.08 25.84 -35.92
CA GLN A 128 -16.50 25.38 -34.57
C GLN A 128 -16.59 23.81 -34.67
N GLU A 129 -17.08 22.94 -33.77
CA GLU A 129 -17.85 23.05 -32.51
C GLU A 129 -17.62 21.80 -31.60
N GLN A 130 -18.23 21.78 -30.41
CA GLN A 130 -18.64 20.64 -29.56
C GLN A 130 -17.78 19.36 -29.41
N GLY A 131 -17.21 19.21 -28.20
CA GLY A 131 -16.67 17.97 -27.64
C GLY A 131 -16.79 17.88 -26.11
N SER A 132 -17.93 18.32 -25.55
CA SER A 132 -18.07 18.47 -24.09
C SER A 132 -18.18 17.14 -23.35
N ILE A 133 -17.23 16.85 -22.46
CA ILE A 133 -17.45 15.95 -21.33
C ILE A 133 -16.63 16.41 -20.11
N SER A 134 -17.32 16.74 -19.02
CA SER A 134 -16.68 17.07 -17.73
C SER A 134 -16.22 15.81 -17.02
N LYS A 135 -15.06 15.87 -16.35
CA LYS A 135 -14.75 15.05 -15.17
C LYS A 135 -13.74 15.79 -14.29
N GLN A 136 -14.19 16.24 -13.13
CA GLN A 136 -13.38 16.98 -12.16
C GLN A 136 -13.68 16.44 -10.75
N ASP A 137 -13.61 15.11 -10.61
CA ASP A 137 -14.32 14.35 -9.56
C ASP A 137 -13.49 13.20 -8.95
N GLU A 138 -12.20 13.40 -8.63
CA GLU A 138 -11.42 12.41 -7.84
C GLU A 138 -10.74 12.99 -6.57
N ASP A 139 -10.60 14.32 -6.44
CA ASP A 139 -9.87 14.98 -5.34
C ASP A 139 -10.64 15.14 -4.00
N ASP A 140 -11.94 14.80 -3.97
CA ASP A 140 -12.82 15.05 -2.81
C ASP A 140 -13.06 13.80 -1.93
N GLU A 141 -13.00 12.58 -2.51
CA GLU A 141 -13.29 11.37 -1.72
C GLU A 141 -12.18 11.04 -0.70
N SER A 142 -10.92 11.40 -0.99
CA SER A 142 -9.77 11.19 -0.11
C SER A 142 -9.91 11.97 1.20
N LYS A 143 -10.08 13.30 1.11
CA LYS A 143 -10.28 14.23 2.24
C LYS A 143 -11.50 13.85 3.08
N LYS A 144 -12.57 13.39 2.42
CA LYS A 144 -13.81 12.92 3.06
C LYS A 144 -13.64 11.60 3.83
N LYS A 145 -12.72 10.71 3.41
CA LYS A 145 -12.33 9.51 4.17
C LYS A 145 -11.50 9.88 5.40
N GLU A 146 -10.47 10.71 5.22
CA GLU A 146 -9.58 11.17 6.30
C GLU A 146 -10.35 11.87 7.43
N SER A 147 -11.23 12.81 7.07
CA SER A 147 -12.12 13.52 8.01
C SER A 147 -13.00 12.56 8.83
N ARG A 148 -13.63 11.56 8.19
CA ARG A 148 -14.46 10.58 8.91
C ARG A 148 -13.65 9.66 9.84
N ILE A 149 -12.43 9.28 9.46
CA ILE A 149 -11.54 8.49 10.33
C ILE A 149 -11.19 9.30 11.59
N SER A 150 -10.82 10.58 11.44
CA SER A 150 -10.54 11.47 12.56
C SER A 150 -11.73 11.59 13.53
N ILE A 151 -12.95 11.83 13.01
CA ILE A 151 -14.18 11.92 13.81
C ILE A 151 -14.44 10.63 14.62
N ILE A 152 -14.25 9.45 14.00
CA ILE A 152 -14.44 8.15 14.68
C ILE A 152 -13.44 8.00 15.84
N ILE A 153 -12.17 8.37 15.63
CA ILE A 153 -11.13 8.30 16.67
C ILE A 153 -11.48 9.21 17.87
N TRP A 154 -11.94 10.43 17.63
CA TRP A 154 -12.39 11.34 18.70
C TRP A 154 -13.57 10.79 19.51
N ILE A 155 -14.54 10.16 18.85
CA ILE A 155 -15.69 9.52 19.54
C ILE A 155 -15.21 8.36 20.42
N ILE A 156 -14.30 7.52 19.93
CA ILE A 156 -13.74 6.39 20.69
C ILE A 156 -13.04 6.87 21.97
N PHE A 157 -12.21 7.92 21.88
CA PHE A 157 -11.58 8.50 23.07
C PHE A 157 -12.60 9.07 24.06
N ALA A 158 -13.64 9.77 23.60
CA ALA A 158 -14.67 10.31 24.48
C ALA A 158 -15.45 9.21 25.24
N VAL A 159 -15.75 8.09 24.57
CA VAL A 159 -16.39 6.91 25.19
C VAL A 159 -15.47 6.26 26.24
N PHE A 160 -14.18 6.06 25.95
CA PHE A 160 -13.26 5.50 26.94
C PHE A 160 -13.03 6.42 28.15
N ILE A 161 -12.92 7.73 27.95
CA ILE A 161 -12.75 8.71 29.03
C ILE A 161 -13.98 8.74 29.94
N SER A 162 -15.18 8.82 29.36
CA SER A 162 -16.43 8.83 30.13
C SER A 162 -16.65 7.52 30.90
N LEU A 163 -16.37 6.36 30.28
CA LEU A 163 -16.43 5.06 30.96
C LEU A 163 -15.44 4.97 32.13
N ALA A 164 -14.21 5.45 31.95
CA ALA A 164 -13.21 5.49 33.02
C ALA A 164 -13.64 6.37 34.20
N ILE A 165 -14.21 7.56 33.93
CA ILE A 165 -14.74 8.47 34.96
C ILE A 165 -15.87 7.78 35.75
N VAL A 166 -16.80 7.10 35.07
CA VAL A 166 -17.89 6.35 35.73
C VAL A 166 -17.35 5.22 36.60
N ILE A 167 -16.38 4.44 36.11
CA ILE A 167 -15.75 3.35 36.89
C ILE A 167 -15.04 3.90 38.14
N VAL A 168 -14.23 4.96 37.99
CA VAL A 168 -13.53 5.60 39.12
C VAL A 168 -14.54 6.17 40.13
N GLY A 169 -15.61 6.81 39.68
CA GLY A 169 -16.69 7.30 40.54
C GLY A 169 -17.39 6.19 41.34
N ILE A 170 -17.69 5.06 40.70
CA ILE A 170 -18.28 3.88 41.35
C ILE A 170 -17.30 3.29 42.38
N LEU A 171 -16.03 3.12 42.03
CA LEU A 171 -15.01 2.59 42.95
C LEU A 171 -14.83 3.51 44.18
N LEU A 172 -14.74 4.82 43.98
CA LEU A 172 -14.67 5.80 45.07
C LEU A 172 -15.93 5.75 45.96
N PHE A 173 -17.13 5.67 45.36
CA PHE A 173 -18.38 5.55 46.11
C PHE A 173 -18.44 4.27 46.95
N ILE A 174 -18.00 3.12 46.40
CA ILE A 174 -17.90 1.85 47.13
C ILE A 174 -16.90 1.99 48.29
N ILE A 175 -15.71 2.55 48.06
CA ILE A 175 -14.69 2.78 49.10
C ILE A 175 -15.24 3.69 50.22
N ILE A 176 -15.95 4.76 49.89
CA ILE A 176 -16.59 5.66 50.87
C ILE A 176 -17.68 4.91 51.66
N ARG A 177 -18.54 4.13 51.00
CA ARG A 177 -19.58 3.31 51.66
C ARG A 177 -18.97 2.28 52.61
N LEU A 178 -17.88 1.62 52.23
CA LEU A 178 -17.15 0.67 53.08
C LEU A 178 -16.48 1.36 54.27
N ARG A 179 -15.83 2.52 54.08
CA ARG A 179 -15.24 3.33 55.15
C ARG A 179 -16.30 3.81 56.15
N ASN A 180 -17.49 4.17 55.68
CA ASN A 180 -18.59 4.59 56.55
C ASN A 180 -19.21 3.42 57.32
N LYS A 181 -19.40 2.24 56.70
CA LYS A 181 -19.81 1.01 57.42
C LYS A 181 -18.78 0.60 58.49
N LYS A 182 -17.48 0.70 58.20
CA LYS A 182 -16.42 0.42 59.20
C LYS A 182 -16.40 1.43 60.36
N LYS A 183 -17.02 2.60 60.22
CA LYS A 183 -17.20 3.58 61.32
C LYS A 183 -18.50 3.40 62.11
N SER A 184 -19.46 2.61 61.63
CA SER A 184 -20.76 2.41 62.30
C SER A 184 -20.83 1.13 63.16
N ASN A 185 -19.84 0.25 63.07
CA ASN A 185 -19.64 -0.86 63.99
C ASN A 185 -18.48 -0.49 64.95
N PRO A 186 -18.77 -0.04 66.19
CA PRO A 186 -17.79 -0.04 67.27
C PRO A 186 -17.46 -1.47 67.73
#